data_AF-D7DTR0-F1
#
_entry.id   AF-D7DTR0-F1
#
_cell.length_a   1.000
_cell.length_b   1.000
_cell.length_c   1.000
_cell.angle_alpha   90.00
_cell.angle_beta   90.00
_cell.angle_gamma   90.00
#
_symmetry.space_group_name_H-M   'P 1'
#
loop_
_entity.id
_entity.type
_entity.pdbx_description
1 polymer ?
#
loop_
_entity_poly.entity_id
_entity_poly.type
_entity_poly.pdbx_seq_one_letter_code
_entity_poly.pdbx_strand_id
1 'polypeptide(L)'
;MFDFLLIRDFLQNLVLTLVSLGILIASIKLWTQRDISKNIVYARLHIVGIVDISCIVILFMFNQPLLALVYLILSPFSAHAIANANYNDEISN
;
A
#
# COMPACT_ATOMS: atom_id res chain seq x y z
N MET A 1 3.79 -25.59 -24.61
CA MET A 1 4.79 -25.20 -23.61
C MET A 1 5.11 -23.71 -23.66
N PHE A 2 5.26 -23.11 -24.85
CA PHE A 2 5.48 -21.67 -25.03
C PHE A 2 4.27 -20.78 -24.64
N ASP A 3 3.04 -21.17 -25.00
CA ASP A 3 1.85 -20.34 -24.73
C ASP A 3 1.55 -20.17 -23.24
N PHE A 4 1.76 -21.22 -22.44
CA PHE A 4 1.56 -21.18 -20.99
C PHE A 4 2.54 -20.23 -20.28
N LEU A 5 3.78 -20.18 -20.77
CA LEU A 5 4.80 -19.28 -20.21
C LEU A 5 4.47 -17.82 -20.52
N LEU A 6 4.03 -17.55 -21.75
CA LEU A 6 3.67 -16.22 -22.21
C LEU A 6 2.44 -15.66 -21.47
N ILE A 7 1.44 -16.51 -21.22
CA ILE A 7 0.26 -16.17 -20.41
C ILE A 7 0.66 -15.82 -18.97
N ARG A 8 1.57 -16.60 -18.37
CA ARG A 8 2.06 -16.33 -17.01
C ARG A 8 2.78 -14.98 -16.93
N ASP A 9 3.67 -14.69 -17.88
CA ASP A 9 4.44 -13.46 -17.89
C ASP A 9 3.56 -12.23 -18.13
N PHE A 10 2.55 -12.37 -19.00
CA PHE A 10 1.54 -11.33 -19.21
C PHE A 10 0.73 -11.06 -17.93
N LEU A 11 0.29 -12.11 -17.24
CA LEU A 11 -0.48 -11.99 -16.00
C LEU A 11 0.34 -11.30 -14.89
N GLN A 12 1.63 -11.65 -14.78
CA GLN A 12 2.54 -11.05 -13.80
C GLN A 12 2.76 -9.56 -14.08
N ASN A 13 2.97 -9.18 -15.34
CA ASN A 13 3.11 -7.77 -15.73
C ASN A 13 1.82 -6.97 -15.51
N LEU A 14 0.66 -7.57 -15.79
CA LEU A 14 -0.64 -6.93 -15.53
C LEU A 14 -0.83 -6.64 -14.04
N VAL A 15 -0.54 -7.61 -13.17
CA VAL A 15 -0.64 -7.46 -11.71
C VAL A 15 0.34 -6.40 -11.21
N LEU A 16 1.60 -6.44 -11.64
CA LEU A 16 2.61 -5.43 -11.27
C LEU A 16 2.18 -4.01 -11.67
N THR A 17 1.57 -3.87 -12.84
CA THR A 17 1.05 -2.58 -13.32
C THR A 17 -0.09 -2.07 -12.43
N LEU A 18 -1.04 -2.94 -12.08
CA LEU A 18 -2.16 -2.58 -11.19
C LEU A 18 -1.67 -2.22 -9.78
N VAL A 19 -0.69 -2.95 -9.27
CA VAL A 19 -0.06 -2.70 -7.96
C VAL A 19 0.64 -1.34 -7.96
N SER A 20 1.44 -1.04 -8.99
CA SER A 20 2.09 0.27 -9.15
C SER A 20 1.07 1.41 -9.21
N LEU A 21 -0.07 1.20 -9.89
CA LEU A 21 -1.15 2.18 -9.95
C LEU A 21 -1.77 2.40 -8.55
N GLY A 22 -1.96 1.33 -7.79
CA GLY A 22 -2.47 1.36 -6.42
C GLY A 22 -1.59 2.19 -5.47
N ILE A 23 -0.26 2.04 -5.56
CA ILE A 23 0.70 2.86 -4.78
C ILE A 23 0.56 4.34 -5.13
N LEU A 24 0.39 4.64 -6.41
CA LEU A 24 0.26 6.01 -6.91
C LEU A 24 -1.03 6.67 -6.40
N ILE A 25 -2.15 5.94 -6.42
CA ILE A 25 -3.42 6.40 -5.86
C ILE A 25 -3.36 6.55 -4.33
N ALA A 26 -2.71 5.62 -3.62
CA ALA A 26 -2.50 5.72 -2.18
C ALA A 26 -1.69 6.96 -1.80
N SER A 27 -0.62 7.24 -2.57
CA SER A 27 0.21 8.44 -2.42
C SER A 27 -0.58 9.74 -2.67
N ILE A 28 -1.44 9.77 -3.69
CA ILE A 28 -2.32 10.91 -3.98
C ILE A 28 -3.36 11.12 -2.87
N LYS A 29 -3.98 10.05 -2.34
CA LYS A 29 -4.93 10.14 -1.23
C LYS A 29 -4.28 10.67 0.05
N LEU A 30 -3.02 10.34 0.29
CA LEU A 30 -2.24 10.89 1.40
C LEU A 30 -1.95 12.39 1.22
N TRP A 31 -1.63 12.81 0.00
CA TRP A 31 -1.35 14.22 -0.31
C TRP A 31 -2.58 15.13 -0.17
N THR A 32 -3.78 14.63 -0.51
CA THR A 32 -4.98 15.47 -0.63
C THR A 32 -5.63 15.84 0.71
N GLN A 33 -5.30 15.15 1.80
CA GLN A 33 -6.05 15.22 3.06
C GLN A 33 -5.23 15.89 4.19
N ARG A 34 -4.82 17.14 3.97
CA ARG A 34 -3.99 17.92 4.89
C ARG A 34 -4.74 18.45 6.11
N ASP A 35 -6.06 18.59 6.02
CA ASP A 35 -6.82 19.36 7.01
C ASP A 35 -8.01 18.54 7.53
N ILE A 36 -8.18 18.46 8.86
CA ILE A 36 -9.47 18.70 9.58
C ILE A 36 -9.54 18.11 11.01
N SER A 37 -8.79 17.07 11.42
CA SER A 37 -8.83 16.62 12.84
C SER A 37 -7.79 15.57 13.24
N LYS A 38 -7.05 15.80 14.35
CA LYS A 38 -6.02 14.91 14.93
C LYS A 38 -6.49 13.45 15.13
N ASN A 39 -7.71 13.24 15.61
CA ASN A 39 -8.19 11.90 15.99
C ASN A 39 -8.66 11.06 14.77
N ILE A 40 -8.97 11.70 13.63
CA ILE A 40 -9.48 11.00 12.45
C ILE A 40 -8.32 10.48 11.59
N VAL A 41 -7.14 11.10 11.64
CA VAL A 41 -5.95 10.64 10.90
C VAL A 41 -5.54 9.24 11.33
N TYR A 42 -5.47 8.98 12.65
CA TYR A 42 -5.09 7.67 13.17
C TYR A 42 -6.10 6.57 12.81
N ALA A 43 -7.40 6.86 12.91
CA ALA A 43 -8.46 5.93 12.52
C ALA A 43 -8.41 5.59 11.02
N ARG A 44 -8.11 6.57 10.16
CA ARG A 44 -7.96 6.36 8.71
C ARG A 44 -6.71 5.56 8.37
N LEU A 45 -5.60 5.82 9.07
CA LEU A 45 -4.37 5.04 8.92
C LEU A 45 -4.59 3.56 9.24
N HIS A 46 -5.40 3.28 10.27
CA HIS A 46 -5.76 1.91 10.63
C HIS A 46 -6.61 1.21 9.55
N ILE A 47 -7.53 1.93 8.91
CA ILE A 47 -8.32 1.40 7.78
C ILE A 47 -7.43 1.12 6.57
N VAL A 48 -6.48 2.01 6.25
CA VAL A 48 -5.52 1.80 5.15
C VAL A 48 -4.62 0.59 5.43
N GLY A 49 -4.12 0.45 6.65
CA GLY A 49 -3.31 -0.71 7.05
C GLY A 49 -4.05 -2.06 6.92
N ILE A 50 -5.34 -2.11 7.28
CA ILE A 50 -6.17 -3.32 7.11
C ILE A 50 -6.34 -3.67 5.62
N VAL A 51 -6.53 -2.66 4.77
CA VAL A 51 -6.66 -2.85 3.31
C VAL A 51 -5.35 -3.35 2.70
N ASP A 52 -4.21 -2.80 3.11
CA ASP A 52 -2.89 -3.25 2.64
C ASP A 52 -2.59 -4.71 3.03
N ILE A 53 -2.88 -5.10 4.29
CA ILE A 53 -2.72 -6.48 4.74
C ILE A 53 -3.63 -7.43 3.95
N SER A 54 -4.86 -7.01 3.65
CA SER A 54 -5.78 -7.79 2.80
C SER A 54 -5.22 -7.98 1.39
N CYS A 55 -4.59 -6.94 0.82
CA CYS A 55 -3.93 -7.01 -0.47
C CYS A 55 -2.73 -7.98 -0.47
N ILE A 56 -1.92 -7.96 0.59
CA ILE A 56 -0.79 -8.90 0.78
C ILE A 56 -1.26 -10.36 0.80
N VAL A 57 -2.36 -10.65 1.50
CA VAL A 57 -2.94 -12.01 1.56
C VAL A 57 -3.39 -12.47 0.17
N ILE A 58 -4.01 -11.58 -0.62
CA ILE A 58 -4.41 -11.89 -1.99
C ILE A 58 -3.17 -12.13 -2.88
N LEU A 59 -2.10 -11.35 -2.73
CA LEU A 59 -0.85 -11.56 -3.47
C LEU A 59 -0.19 -12.91 -3.15
N PHE A 60 -0.28 -13.37 -1.91
CA PHE A 60 0.14 -14.73 -1.53
C PHE A 60 -0.71 -15.80 -2.22
N MET A 61 -2.03 -15.63 -2.30
CA MET A 61 -2.94 -16.56 -3.01
C MET A 61 -2.63 -16.64 -4.52
N PHE A 62 -2.16 -15.55 -5.12
CA PHE A 62 -1.75 -15.49 -6.53
C PHE A 62 -0.32 -15.96 -6.80
N ASN A 63 0.33 -16.60 -5.83
CA ASN A 63 1.70 -17.13 -5.93
C ASN A 63 2.74 -16.07 -6.33
N GLN A 64 2.57 -14.84 -5.83
CA GLN A 64 3.54 -13.75 -5.97
C GLN A 64 4.20 -13.41 -4.62
N PRO A 65 4.95 -14.35 -4.02
CA PRO A 65 5.45 -14.21 -2.64
C PRO A 65 6.47 -13.07 -2.49
N LEU A 66 7.27 -12.80 -3.52
CA LEU A 66 8.27 -11.72 -3.48
C LEU A 66 7.60 -10.34 -3.37
N LEU A 67 6.51 -10.12 -4.11
CA LEU A 67 5.77 -8.87 -4.09
C LEU A 67 4.99 -8.69 -2.78
N ALA A 68 4.38 -9.78 -2.29
CA ALA A 68 3.71 -9.81 -1.01
C ALA A 68 4.67 -9.46 0.16
N LEU A 69 5.90 -9.97 0.12
CA LEU A 69 6.92 -9.69 1.14
C LEU A 69 7.37 -8.23 1.11
N VAL A 70 7.57 -7.65 -0.08
CA VAL A 70 7.88 -6.21 -0.21
C VAL A 70 6.75 -5.37 0.40
N TYR A 71 5.50 -5.64 0.06
CA TYR A 71 4.36 -4.93 0.63
C TYR A 71 4.23 -5.11 2.14
N LEU A 72 4.53 -6.30 2.65
CA LEU A 72 4.48 -6.62 4.08
C LEU A 72 5.49 -5.80 4.90
N ILE A 73 6.64 -5.47 4.31
CA ILE A 73 7.62 -4.58 4.94
C ILE A 73 7.23 -3.11 4.73
N LEU A 74 6.77 -2.74 3.52
CA LEU A 74 6.49 -1.35 3.17
C LEU A 74 5.27 -0.77 3.91
N SER A 75 4.21 -1.57 4.10
CA SER A 75 2.96 -1.12 4.72
C SER A 75 3.14 -0.61 6.16
N PRO A 76 3.76 -1.34 7.11
CA PRO A 76 3.99 -0.83 8.47
C PRO A 76 4.98 0.35 8.49
N PHE A 77 5.96 0.37 7.59
CA PHE A 77 6.95 1.46 7.51
C PHE A 77 6.31 2.76 7.04
N SER A 78 5.44 2.68 6.02
CA SER A 78 4.62 3.78 5.53
C SER A 78 3.70 4.32 6.63
N ALA A 79 2.99 3.42 7.33
CA ALA A 79 2.11 3.81 8.44
C ALA A 79 2.88 4.54 9.55
N HIS A 80 4.07 4.05 9.93
CA HIS A 80 4.91 4.69 10.94
C HIS A 80 5.41 6.07 10.50
N ALA A 81 5.84 6.22 9.25
CA ALA A 81 6.29 7.50 8.71
C ALA A 81 5.18 8.56 8.71
N ILE A 82 3.95 8.17 8.34
CA ILE A 82 2.78 9.07 8.33
C ILE A 82 2.41 9.49 9.76
N ALA A 83 2.41 8.55 10.71
CA ALA A 83 2.12 8.85 12.11
C ALA A 83 3.16 9.82 12.72
N ASN A 84 4.45 9.60 12.41
CA ASN A 84 5.53 10.46 12.89
C ASN A 84 5.49 11.87 12.27
N ALA A 85 5.19 11.96 10.97
CA ALA A 85 5.01 13.26 10.31
C ALA A 85 3.86 14.06 10.94
N ASN A 86 2.71 13.40 11.17
CA ASN A 86 1.59 14.04 11.86
C ASN A 86 1.95 14.48 13.28
N TYR A 87 2.64 13.63 14.05
CA TYR A 87 3.06 13.98 15.41
C TYR A 87 4.03 15.18 15.46
N ASN A 88 4.97 15.27 14.50
CA ASN A 88 5.94 16.35 14.46
C ASN A 88 5.30 17.70 14.02
N ASP A 89 4.34 17.66 13.09
CA ASP A 89 3.55 18.84 12.71
C ASP A 89 2.72 19.37 13.90
N GLU A 90 2.19 18.47 14.73
CA GLU A 90 1.45 18.83 15.95
C GLU A 90 2.30 19.44 17.07
N ILE A 91 3.61 19.18 17.11
CA ILE A 91 4.54 19.77 18.09
C ILE A 91 5.07 21.13 17.62
N SER A 92 5.17 21.33 16.30
CA SER A 92 5.71 22.57 15.73
C SER A 92 4.72 23.73 15.64
N ASN A 93 3.42 23.47 15.83
CA ASN A 93 2.34 24.47 15.95
C ASN A 93 1.95 24.69 17.41
#